data_AF-A0A3L6FW17-F1
#
_entry.id   AF-A0A3L6FW17-F1
#
_cell.length_a   1.000
_cell.length_b   1.000
_cell.length_c   1.000
_cell.angle_alpha   90.00
_cell.angle_beta   90.00
_cell.angle_gamma   90.00
#
_symmetry.space_group_name_H-M   'P 1'
#
loop_
_entity.id
_entity.type
_entity.pdbx_description
1 polymer ?
#
loop_
_entity_poly.entity_id
_entity_poly.type
_entity_poly.pdbx_seq_one_letter_code
_entity_poly.pdbx_strand_id
1 'polypeptide(L)'
;MAPARALPAPLVVHGRRRQLRRRRKYCKLCYLKGSSMVPTIQAQGDVGLLDRRCLAGYDFSRGDVVVFRLSTDHGMKMVQRMIALPGDWIQIPEKRDIRQVPSGHCWVEGDNAGNSWDSRHYGPFNYQHNR
;
A
#
# COMPACT_ATOMS: atom_id res chain seq x y z
N MET A 1 21.73 12.92 10.30
CA MET A 1 20.45 13.20 9.61
C MET A 1 20.45 12.42 8.30
N ALA A 2 19.66 11.35 8.18
CA ALA A 2 19.53 10.62 6.92
C ALA A 2 18.43 11.28 6.05
N PRO A 3 18.61 11.44 4.73
CA PRO A 3 17.60 12.06 3.89
C PRO A 3 16.41 11.11 3.73
N ALA A 4 15.19 11.67 3.82
CA ALA A 4 13.96 10.95 3.50
C ALA A 4 14.01 10.52 2.02
N ARG A 5 14.29 9.24 1.77
CA ARG A 5 14.45 8.67 0.43
C ARG A 5 13.08 8.34 -0.17
N ALA A 6 12.84 8.87 -1.36
CA ALA A 6 11.61 8.66 -2.13
C ALA A 6 11.38 7.17 -2.42
N LEU A 7 10.14 6.70 -2.20
CA LEU A 7 9.68 5.35 -2.48
C LEU A 7 8.68 5.38 -3.66
N PRO A 8 8.71 4.40 -4.56
CA PRO A 8 7.84 4.35 -5.74
C PRO A 8 6.37 4.00 -5.43
N ALA A 9 5.46 4.49 -6.27
CA ALA A 9 4.02 4.59 -6.05
C ALA A 9 3.30 3.27 -5.67
N PRO A 10 2.28 3.35 -4.80
CA PRO A 10 1.41 2.23 -4.45
C PRO A 10 0.45 1.91 -5.61
N LEU A 11 0.29 0.62 -5.91
CA LEU A 11 -0.58 0.09 -6.95
C LEU A 11 -1.70 -0.72 -6.32
N VAL A 12 -2.97 -0.38 -6.50
CA VAL A 12 -4.07 -1.06 -5.79
C VAL A 12 -4.41 -2.41 -6.43
N VAL A 13 -4.52 -3.46 -5.62
CA VAL A 13 -5.26 -4.69 -5.91
C VAL A 13 -6.69 -4.45 -5.44
N HIS A 14 -7.56 -4.01 -6.36
CA HIS A 14 -8.89 -3.58 -5.99
C HIS A 14 -9.92 -4.69 -6.17
N GLY A 15 -10.76 -4.84 -5.15
CA GLY A 15 -12.04 -5.55 -5.21
C GLY A 15 -13.21 -4.58 -5.10
N ARG A 16 -13.50 -3.79 -6.14
CA ARG A 16 -14.85 -3.19 -6.32
C ARG A 16 -15.26 -3.19 -7.78
N ARG A 17 -16.53 -3.58 -8.00
CA ARG A 17 -17.24 -3.45 -9.27
C ARG A 17 -17.61 -1.97 -9.48
N ARG A 18 -16.95 -1.29 -10.43
CA ARG A 18 -17.49 -0.05 -11.03
C ARG A 18 -17.46 -0.17 -12.55
N GLN A 19 -18.57 0.28 -13.15
CA GLN A 19 -18.93 0.14 -14.56
C GLN A 19 -17.77 0.49 -15.51
N LEU A 20 -17.49 -0.44 -16.42
CA LEU A 20 -16.41 -0.36 -17.38
C LEU A 20 -16.78 0.63 -18.50
N ARG A 21 -16.12 1.80 -18.55
CA ARG A 21 -16.17 2.68 -19.74
C ARG A 21 -14.78 2.82 -20.37
N ARG A 22 -14.67 2.21 -21.56
CA ARG A 22 -13.69 2.35 -22.67
C ARG A 22 -12.20 1.97 -22.47
N ARG A 23 -11.65 1.47 -23.59
CA ARG A 23 -10.42 0.69 -23.83
C ARG A 23 -9.09 1.41 -23.52
N ARG A 24 -8.51 1.15 -22.35
CA ARG A 24 -7.05 1.19 -22.07
C ARG A 24 -6.76 0.08 -21.06
N LYS A 25 -5.63 -0.63 -21.18
CA LYS A 25 -5.29 -1.77 -20.30
C LYS A 25 -4.91 -1.25 -18.91
N TYR A 26 -5.90 -0.92 -18.08
CA TYR A 26 -5.67 -0.38 -16.73
C TYR A 26 -5.40 -1.46 -15.67
N CYS A 27 -5.65 -2.73 -16.01
CA CYS A 27 -5.46 -3.83 -15.09
C CYS A 27 -4.29 -4.74 -15.52
N LYS A 28 -3.54 -5.25 -14.56
CA LYS A 28 -2.45 -6.22 -14.78
C LYS A 28 -2.58 -7.37 -13.79
N LEU A 29 -2.48 -8.61 -14.25
CA LEU A 29 -2.37 -9.75 -13.35
C LEU A 29 -1.00 -9.75 -12.68
N CYS A 30 -0.97 -10.05 -11.38
CA CYS A 30 0.24 -10.17 -10.60
C CYS A 30 0.16 -11.41 -9.70
N TYR A 31 1.27 -12.14 -9.64
CA TYR A 31 1.44 -13.20 -8.67
C TYR A 31 1.96 -12.57 -7.37
N LEU A 32 1.27 -12.85 -6.28
CA LEU A 32 1.53 -12.32 -4.95
C LEU A 32 2.01 -13.48 -4.08
N LYS A 33 3.12 -13.29 -3.37
CA LYS A 33 3.70 -14.28 -2.47
C LYS A 33 4.25 -13.54 -1.25
N GLY A 34 4.11 -14.15 -0.08
CA GLY A 34 4.54 -13.57 1.18
C GLY A 34 3.47 -13.71 2.26
N SER A 35 3.91 -13.80 3.49
CA SER A 35 3.07 -14.08 4.66
C SER A 35 2.46 -12.83 5.31
N SER A 36 2.88 -11.63 4.91
CA SER A 36 2.44 -10.35 5.50
C SER A 36 0.95 -10.07 5.33
N MET A 37 0.34 -10.60 4.28
CA MET A 37 -1.07 -10.38 3.96
C MET A 37 -1.97 -11.59 4.27
N VAL A 38 -1.46 -12.61 4.96
CA VAL A 38 -2.28 -13.73 5.46
C VAL A 38 -3.26 -13.18 6.51
N PRO A 39 -4.55 -13.58 6.50
CA PRO A 39 -5.16 -14.61 5.66
C PRO A 39 -5.73 -14.12 4.32
N THR A 40 -5.73 -12.81 4.03
CA THR A 40 -6.29 -12.24 2.79
C THR A 40 -5.60 -12.75 1.54
N ILE A 41 -4.27 -12.88 1.57
CA ILE A 41 -3.45 -13.43 0.50
C ILE A 41 -2.65 -14.60 1.08
N GLN A 42 -2.72 -15.75 0.43
CA GLN A 42 -2.05 -16.96 0.88
C GLN A 42 -0.52 -16.85 0.73
N ALA A 43 0.22 -17.30 1.74
CA ALA A 43 1.68 -17.18 1.76
C ALA A 43 2.37 -17.97 0.63
N GLN A 44 1.77 -19.09 0.22
CA GLN A 44 2.26 -19.98 -0.82
C GLN A 44 2.11 -19.39 -2.22
N GLY A 45 1.22 -18.41 -2.40
CA GLY A 45 0.98 -17.75 -3.66
C GLY A 45 -0.50 -17.48 -3.92
N ASP A 46 -0.79 -16.34 -4.55
CA ASP A 46 -2.12 -15.96 -5.02
C ASP A 46 -2.01 -15.10 -6.30
N VAL A 47 -3.10 -14.98 -7.06
CA VAL A 47 -3.17 -14.14 -8.26
C VAL A 47 -4.08 -12.95 -8.00
N GLY A 48 -3.48 -11.76 -7.94
CA GLY A 48 -4.19 -10.50 -7.82
C GLY A 48 -4.40 -9.80 -9.17
N LEU A 49 -5.52 -9.10 -9.30
CA LEU A 49 -5.73 -8.13 -10.38
C LEU A 49 -5.34 -6.73 -9.89
N LEU A 50 -4.24 -6.21 -10.42
CA LEU A 50 -3.75 -4.88 -10.13
C LEU A 50 -4.51 -3.84 -10.95
N ASP A 51 -5.29 -2.97 -10.31
CA ASP A 51 -5.99 -1.85 -10.94
C ASP A 51 -5.17 -0.57 -10.82
N ARG A 52 -4.77 -0.01 -11.97
CA ARG A 52 -3.97 1.23 -12.05
C ARG A 52 -4.80 2.48 -12.30
N ARG A 53 -6.14 2.40 -12.37
CA ARG A 53 -7.01 3.57 -12.57
C ARG A 53 -6.89 4.58 -11.44
N CYS A 54 -6.71 4.08 -10.21
CA CYS A 54 -6.49 4.91 -9.02
C CYS A 54 -5.30 5.86 -9.15
N LEU A 55 -4.26 5.51 -9.93
CA LEU A 55 -3.04 6.32 -10.06
C LEU A 55 -3.25 7.65 -10.77
N ALA A 56 -4.25 7.75 -11.65
CA ALA A 56 -4.48 8.99 -12.41
C ALA A 56 -5.00 10.13 -11.52
N GLY A 57 -5.71 9.80 -10.44
CA GLY A 57 -6.28 10.77 -9.49
C GLY A 57 -5.84 10.57 -8.05
N TYR A 58 -4.95 9.61 -7.77
CA TYR A 58 -4.63 9.13 -6.42
C TYR A 58 -5.88 8.83 -5.58
N ASP A 59 -6.87 8.21 -6.22
CA ASP A 59 -8.17 7.86 -5.63
C ASP A 59 -8.03 6.53 -4.88
N PHE A 60 -7.51 6.62 -3.66
CA PHE A 60 -7.35 5.49 -2.75
C PHE A 60 -8.38 5.56 -1.62
N SER A 61 -8.79 4.39 -1.13
CA SER A 61 -9.69 4.24 0.01
C SER A 61 -9.04 3.43 1.12
N ARG A 62 -9.43 3.73 2.37
CA ARG A 62 -9.14 2.82 3.49
C ARG A 62 -9.66 1.42 3.15
N GLY A 63 -8.85 0.41 3.47
CA GLY A 63 -9.08 -0.99 3.16
C GLY A 63 -8.50 -1.46 1.82
N ASP A 64 -8.06 -0.57 0.93
CA ASP A 64 -7.41 -0.96 -0.32
C ASP A 64 -6.14 -1.75 -0.06
N VAL A 65 -5.97 -2.88 -0.77
CA VAL A 65 -4.70 -3.61 -0.77
C VAL A 65 -3.81 -2.97 -1.83
N VAL A 66 -2.63 -2.52 -1.45
CA VAL A 66 -1.70 -1.80 -2.32
C VAL A 66 -0.38 -2.52 -2.47
N VAL A 67 0.18 -2.43 -3.67
CA VAL A 67 1.46 -2.99 -4.10
C VAL A 67 2.38 -1.83 -4.41
N PHE A 68 3.32 -1.52 -3.53
CA PHE A 68 4.35 -0.52 -3.79
C PHE A 68 5.71 -1.21 -3.92
N ARG A 69 6.66 -0.50 -4.51
CA ARG A 69 8.05 -0.96 -4.56
C ARG A 69 8.82 -0.24 -3.46
N LEU A 70 9.77 -0.92 -2.82
CA LEU A 70 10.75 -0.24 -1.98
C LEU A 70 11.93 0.21 -2.85
N SER A 71 12.40 1.44 -2.65
CA SER A 71 13.59 1.96 -3.36
C SER A 71 14.89 1.48 -2.74
N THR A 72 14.86 1.06 -1.48
CA THR A 72 16.03 0.64 -0.69
C THR A 72 16.48 -0.78 -0.97
N ASP A 73 15.61 -1.65 -1.47
CA ASP A 73 15.86 -3.09 -1.52
C ASP A 73 15.50 -3.65 -2.90
N HIS A 74 16.44 -3.52 -3.86
CA HIS A 74 16.43 -4.14 -5.19
C HIS A 74 15.12 -4.06 -6.02
N GLY A 75 14.21 -3.11 -5.72
CA GLY A 75 12.90 -3.03 -6.37
C GLY A 75 11.90 -4.12 -5.90
N MET A 76 12.11 -4.69 -4.72
CA MET A 76 11.16 -5.60 -4.08
C MET A 76 9.78 -4.94 -3.99
N LYS A 77 8.75 -5.72 -4.34
CA LYS A 77 7.36 -5.29 -4.23
C LYS A 77 6.80 -5.76 -2.90
N MET A 78 6.22 -4.83 -2.16
CA MET A 78 5.46 -5.13 -0.97
C MET A 78 3.98 -5.08 -1.28
N VAL A 79 3.20 -5.92 -0.61
CA VAL A 79 1.73 -5.90 -0.65
C VAL A 79 1.27 -5.65 0.78
N GLN A 80 0.51 -4.58 1.00
CA GLN A 80 0.04 -4.14 2.32
C GLN A 80 -1.38 -3.59 2.18
N ARG A 81 -2.12 -3.45 3.29
CA ARG A 81 -3.43 -2.82 3.32
C ARG A 81 -3.33 -1.36 3.73
N MET A 82 -4.05 -0.49 3.04
CA MET A 82 -4.21 0.91 3.41
C MET A 82 -5.12 1.03 4.63
N ILE A 83 -4.55 1.47 5.75
CA ILE A 83 -5.29 1.66 7.00
C ILE A 83 -5.75 3.10 7.12
N ALA A 84 -4.91 4.05 6.71
CA ALA A 84 -5.19 5.47 6.86
C ALA A 84 -4.65 6.32 5.70
N LEU A 85 -5.34 7.42 5.46
CA LEU A 85 -5.13 8.41 4.40
C LEU A 85 -4.66 9.74 5.00
N PRO A 86 -4.19 10.70 4.18
CA PRO A 86 -3.81 12.02 4.68
C PRO A 86 -4.89 12.65 5.56
N GLY A 87 -4.48 13.20 6.69
CA GLY A 87 -5.36 13.85 7.66
C GLY A 87 -5.94 12.90 8.72
N ASP A 88 -5.85 11.59 8.52
CA ASP A 88 -6.29 10.61 9.51
C ASP A 88 -5.35 10.57 10.71
N TRP A 89 -5.89 10.24 11.88
CA TRP A 89 -5.12 10.02 13.10
C TRP A 89 -4.90 8.54 13.34
N ILE A 90 -3.65 8.16 13.62
CA ILE A 90 -3.25 6.78 13.93
C ILE A 90 -2.60 6.74 15.30
N GLN A 91 -3.04 5.79 16.11
CA GLN A 91 -2.39 5.43 17.36
C GLN A 91 -1.39 4.31 17.08
N ILE A 92 -0.15 4.47 17.52
CA ILE A 92 0.89 3.44 17.49
C ILE A 92 0.95 2.83 18.90
N PRO A 93 0.32 1.67 19.15
CA PRO A 93 0.13 1.17 20.51
C PRO A 93 1.45 0.95 21.24
N GLU A 94 2.45 0.42 20.54
CA GLU A 94 3.80 0.14 21.06
C GLU A 94 4.53 1.39 21.53
N LYS A 95 4.26 2.55 20.91
CA LYS A 95 4.95 3.81 21.19
C LYS A 95 4.11 4.77 22.06
N ARG A 96 2.87 4.38 22.40
CA ARG A 96 1.87 5.26 23.05
C ARG A 96 1.79 6.64 22.38
N ASP A 97 1.93 6.64 21.06
CA ASP A 97 2.07 7.85 20.25
C ASP A 97 0.85 7.94 19.32
N ILE A 98 0.33 9.16 19.15
CA ILE A 98 -0.79 9.46 18.26
C ILE A 98 -0.29 10.46 17.23
N ARG A 99 -0.34 10.08 15.96
CA ARG A 99 0.15 10.90 14.86
C ARG A 99 -0.89 11.06 13.78
N GLN A 100 -0.96 12.27 13.23
CA GLN A 100 -1.71 12.49 12.01
C GLN A 100 -0.89 12.05 10.80
N VAL A 101 -1.52 11.40 9.84
CA VAL A 101 -0.91 11.05 8.56
C VAL A 101 -0.70 12.33 7.75
N PRO A 102 0.54 12.68 7.37
CA PRO A 102 0.82 13.92 6.64
C PRO A 102 0.19 13.94 5.25
N SER A 103 0.03 15.15 4.68
CA SER A 103 -0.36 15.30 3.28
C SER A 103 0.57 14.53 2.34
N GLY A 104 -0.01 13.84 1.37
CA GLY A 104 0.72 12.99 0.43
C GLY A 104 1.31 11.70 0.99
N HIS A 105 0.94 11.34 2.22
CA HIS A 105 1.34 10.09 2.85
C HIS A 105 0.13 9.21 3.18
N CYS A 106 0.34 7.91 3.26
CA CYS A 106 -0.64 6.95 3.75
C CYS A 106 -0.03 6.08 4.85
N TRP A 107 -0.87 5.46 5.66
CA TRP A 107 -0.46 4.43 6.61
C TRP A 107 -0.87 3.06 6.06
N VAL A 108 0.08 2.15 5.95
CA VAL A 108 -0.14 0.81 5.42
C VAL A 108 0.32 -0.24 6.41
N GLU A 109 -0.44 -1.31 6.55
CA GLU A 109 -0.12 -2.44 7.42
C GLU A 109 -0.44 -3.76 6.73
N GLY A 110 0.32 -4.79 7.07
CA GLY A 110 0.02 -6.14 6.65
C GLY A 110 -1.00 -6.76 7.58
N ASP A 111 -1.90 -7.56 7.01
CA ASP A 111 -2.95 -8.26 7.76
C ASP A 111 -2.36 -9.26 8.79
N ASN A 112 -1.12 -9.71 8.58
CA ASN A 112 -0.36 -10.53 9.52
C ASN A 112 0.68 -9.68 10.29
N ALA A 113 0.25 -9.03 11.36
CA ALA A 113 1.07 -8.05 12.09
C ALA A 113 2.43 -8.60 12.55
N GLY A 114 2.48 -9.83 13.04
CA GLY A 114 3.71 -10.45 13.52
C GLY A 114 4.74 -10.79 12.43
N ASN A 115 4.37 -10.67 11.15
CA ASN A 115 5.24 -11.01 10.02
C ASN A 115 5.23 -9.93 8.93
N SER A 116 4.87 -8.70 9.31
CA SER A 116 4.75 -7.57 8.38
C SER A 116 5.76 -6.49 8.70
N TRP A 117 6.55 -6.11 7.69
CA TRP A 117 7.40 -4.92 7.75
C TRP A 117 6.65 -3.75 7.11
N ASP A 118 6.10 -2.87 7.93
CA ASP A 118 5.13 -1.88 7.47
C ASP A 118 5.19 -0.53 8.21
N SER A 119 4.16 0.31 8.08
CA SER A 119 4.15 1.65 8.67
C SER A 119 4.34 1.65 10.19
N ARG A 120 4.05 0.56 10.91
CA ARG A 120 4.37 0.46 12.35
C ARG A 120 5.88 0.58 12.60
N HIS A 121 6.69 0.09 11.65
CA HIS A 121 8.14 0.07 11.72
C HIS A 121 8.76 1.36 11.17
N TYR A 122 8.34 1.80 9.97
CA TYR A 122 8.97 2.92 9.26
C TYR A 122 8.14 4.22 9.19
N GLY A 123 6.92 4.21 9.71
CA GLY A 123 6.00 5.36 9.69
C GLY A 123 5.19 5.51 8.39
N PRO A 124 4.57 6.69 8.18
CA PRO A 124 3.75 6.94 7.00
C PRO A 124 4.54 6.85 5.69
N PHE A 125 3.93 6.25 4.67
CA PHE A 125 4.50 6.07 3.34
C PHE A 125 4.15 7.25 2.42
N ASN A 126 5.14 7.90 1.79
CA ASN A 126 4.90 8.98 0.82
C ASN A 126 4.54 8.42 -0.56
N TYR A 127 3.34 8.72 -1.07
CA TYR A 127 2.88 8.26 -2.39
C TYR A 127 2.85 9.35 -3.46
N GLN A 128 3.03 10.63 -3.09
CA GLN A 128 2.96 11.77 -4.01
C GLN A 128 4.28 12.09 -4.72
N HIS A 129 5.44 11.74 -4.16
CA HIS A 129 6.75 12.04 -4.75
C HIS A 129 7.12 11.20 -5.99
N ASN A 130 6.16 10.51 -6.60
CA ASN A 130 6.43 9.51 -7.62
C ASN A 130 5.51 9.68 -8.85
N ARG A 131 5.67 10.83 -9.53
CA ARG A 131 5.21 11.05 -10.91
C ARG A 131 6.12 10.34 -11.90
#